data_AF-A0A0M3ITR4-F1
#
_entry.id   AF-A0A0M3ITR4-F1
#
_cell.length_a   1.000
_cell.length_b   1.000
_cell.length_c   1.000
_cell.angle_alpha   90.00
_cell.angle_beta   90.00
_cell.angle_gamma   90.00
#
_symmetry.space_group_name_H-M   'P 1'
#
loop_
_entity.id
_entity.type
_entity.pdbx_description
1 polymer ?
#
loop_
_entity_poly.entity_id
_entity_poly.type
_entity_poly.pdbx_seq_one_letter_code
_entity_poly.pdbx_strand_id
1 'polypeptide(L)'
;SQCGTIETDFSPCIPKDRANALFRQCCQQYAPEGCIELCQYETEEISARNLLMQSIKSEKCDLKHMSAVLFCASQNQDNRKCCEHLNMADPKLGVGNRCLRFCDPAGEGISTISRNDVTCLFNWNVLMYCHHSGIPQE
;
A
#
# COMPACT_ATOMS: atom_id res chain seq x y z
N SER A 1 -7.39 12.11 -20.44
CA SER A 1 -8.42 11.74 -19.44
C SER A 1 -7.88 12.09 -18.08
N GLN A 2 -8.70 12.58 -17.16
CA GLN A 2 -8.30 12.63 -15.74
C GLN A 2 -8.28 11.20 -15.19
N CYS A 3 -7.37 10.92 -14.27
CA CYS A 3 -7.14 9.63 -13.60
C CYS A 3 -6.56 9.95 -12.22
N GLY A 4 -6.61 9.00 -11.29
CA GLY A 4 -6.12 9.20 -9.92
C GLY A 4 -6.87 10.26 -9.11
N THR A 5 -8.09 10.63 -9.54
CA THR A 5 -8.94 11.61 -8.87
C THR A 5 -10.27 11.00 -8.44
N ILE A 6 -10.98 11.68 -7.55
CA ILE A 6 -12.29 11.24 -7.05
C ILE A 6 -13.34 11.08 -8.16
N GLU A 7 -13.29 11.91 -9.21
CA GLU A 7 -14.20 11.84 -10.36
C GLU A 7 -14.01 10.57 -11.20
N THR A 8 -12.89 9.90 -11.01
CA THR A 8 -12.53 8.65 -11.71
C THR A 8 -12.52 7.45 -10.76
N ASP A 9 -13.08 7.60 -9.56
CA ASP A 9 -12.97 6.64 -8.46
C ASP A 9 -11.52 6.22 -8.21
N PHE A 10 -10.58 7.17 -8.39
CA PHE A 10 -9.14 6.95 -8.28
C PHE A 10 -8.61 5.86 -9.24
N SER A 11 -9.19 5.75 -10.45
CA SER A 11 -8.68 4.84 -11.48
C SER A 11 -7.20 5.14 -11.80
N PRO A 12 -6.29 4.14 -11.80
CA PRO A 12 -4.88 4.38 -12.03
C PRO A 12 -4.53 4.99 -13.39
N CYS A 13 -3.52 5.87 -13.40
CA CYS A 13 -3.07 6.58 -14.60
C CYS A 13 -2.17 5.75 -15.52
N ILE A 14 -1.53 4.70 -14.98
CA ILE A 14 -0.60 3.85 -15.71
C ILE A 14 -0.99 2.37 -15.61
N PRO A 15 -0.64 1.53 -16.60
CA PRO A 15 -0.91 0.09 -16.56
C PRO A 15 -0.24 -0.59 -15.34
N LYS A 16 -0.92 -1.60 -14.77
CA LYS A 16 -0.45 -2.36 -13.60
C LYS A 16 0.94 -2.97 -13.79
N ASP A 17 1.25 -3.49 -14.98
CA ASP A 17 2.57 -4.10 -15.24
C ASP A 17 3.72 -3.09 -15.14
N ARG A 18 3.50 -1.86 -15.63
CA ARG A 18 4.46 -0.76 -15.50
C ARG A 18 4.63 -0.36 -14.03
N ALA A 19 3.51 -0.21 -13.32
CA ALA A 19 3.52 0.13 -11.90
C ALA A 19 4.27 -0.93 -11.08
N ASN A 20 3.99 -2.22 -11.32
CA ASN A 20 4.67 -3.34 -10.68
C ASN A 20 6.18 -3.36 -10.95
N ALA A 21 6.60 -3.02 -12.17
CA ALA A 21 8.03 -2.93 -12.49
C ALA A 21 8.73 -1.86 -11.62
N LEU A 22 8.14 -0.67 -11.51
CA LEU A 22 8.67 0.43 -10.68
C LEU A 22 8.68 0.05 -9.19
N PHE A 23 7.59 -0.53 -8.70
CA PHE A 23 7.47 -0.96 -7.30
C PHE A 23 8.52 -2.02 -6.96
N ARG A 24 8.66 -3.05 -7.81
CA ARG A 24 9.63 -4.12 -7.62
C ARG A 24 11.07 -3.63 -7.65
N GLN A 25 11.39 -2.70 -8.56
CA GLN A 25 12.72 -2.08 -8.62
C GLN A 25 13.05 -1.33 -7.32
N CYS A 26 12.11 -0.56 -6.76
CA CYS A 26 12.31 0.10 -5.47
C CYS A 26 12.53 -0.93 -4.34
N CYS A 27 11.70 -1.97 -4.27
CA CYS A 27 11.85 -2.99 -3.24
C CYS A 27 13.19 -3.73 -3.28
N GLN A 28 13.72 -3.99 -4.48
CA GLN A 28 15.06 -4.60 -4.61
C GLN A 28 16.17 -3.75 -3.98
N GLN A 29 15.95 -2.44 -3.85
CA GLN A 29 16.92 -1.52 -3.25
C GLN A 29 16.68 -1.30 -1.74
N TYR A 30 15.43 -1.30 -1.28
CA TYR A 30 15.09 -0.84 0.07
C TYR A 30 14.40 -1.88 0.97
N ALA A 31 13.83 -2.95 0.40
CA ALA A 31 13.16 -4.00 1.15
C ALA A 31 14.02 -5.28 1.21
N PRO A 32 13.95 -6.07 2.30
CA PRO A 32 14.61 -7.37 2.36
C PRO A 32 14.07 -8.35 1.33
N GLU A 33 14.89 -9.33 0.92
CA GLU A 33 14.54 -10.34 -0.09
C GLU A 33 13.21 -11.04 0.19
N GLY A 34 12.97 -11.44 1.44
CA GLY A 34 11.74 -12.12 1.83
C GLY A 34 10.46 -11.27 1.77
N CYS A 35 10.59 -9.95 1.60
CA CYS A 35 9.47 -9.03 1.40
C CYS A 35 9.15 -8.75 -0.08
N ILE A 36 10.01 -9.17 -1.03
CA ILE A 36 9.87 -8.81 -2.46
C ILE A 36 8.56 -9.32 -3.07
N GLU A 37 8.02 -10.44 -2.59
CA GLU A 37 6.73 -10.99 -3.05
C GLU A 37 5.55 -10.04 -2.80
N LEU A 38 5.66 -9.13 -1.83
CA LEU A 38 4.65 -8.11 -1.54
C LEU A 38 4.70 -6.93 -2.51
N CYS A 39 5.75 -6.82 -3.32
CA CYS A 39 6.02 -5.65 -4.16
C CYS A 39 5.29 -5.73 -5.50
N GLN A 40 3.97 -5.86 -5.39
CA GLN A 40 3.01 -5.90 -6.48
C GLN A 40 1.71 -5.23 -6.04
N TYR A 41 1.05 -4.54 -6.97
CA TYR A 41 -0.25 -3.91 -6.73
C TYR A 41 -1.38 -4.94 -6.83
N GLU A 42 -1.46 -5.85 -5.85
CA GLU A 42 -2.60 -6.75 -5.70
C GLU A 42 -3.78 -6.03 -5.06
N THR A 43 -4.86 -5.84 -5.81
CA THR A 43 -6.03 -5.01 -5.45
C THR A 43 -7.28 -5.86 -5.22
N GLU A 44 -7.23 -7.17 -5.45
CA GLU A 44 -8.31 -8.08 -5.07
C GLU A 44 -8.17 -8.43 -3.58
N GLU A 45 -9.25 -8.25 -2.82
CA GLU A 45 -9.26 -8.33 -1.35
C GLU A 45 -8.71 -9.66 -0.81
N ILE A 46 -9.20 -10.78 -1.33
CA ILE A 46 -8.85 -12.11 -0.85
C ILE A 46 -7.39 -12.45 -1.20
N SER A 47 -6.98 -12.15 -2.42
CA SER A 47 -5.63 -12.39 -2.95
C SER A 47 -4.60 -11.53 -2.23
N ALA A 48 -4.89 -10.24 -2.04
CA ALA A 48 -4.04 -9.31 -1.29
C ALA A 48 -3.87 -9.77 0.16
N ARG A 49 -4.97 -10.13 0.83
CA ARG A 49 -4.95 -10.64 2.21
C ARG A 49 -4.15 -11.94 2.30
N ASN A 50 -4.35 -12.87 1.37
CA ASN A 50 -3.62 -14.13 1.34
C ASN A 50 -2.11 -13.91 1.13
N LEU A 51 -1.74 -13.03 0.20
CA LEU A 51 -0.35 -12.67 -0.08
C LEU A 51 0.34 -12.07 1.16
N LEU A 52 -0.32 -11.12 1.83
CA LEU A 52 0.17 -10.53 3.08
C LEU A 52 0.35 -11.60 4.16
N MET A 53 -0.69 -12.42 4.38
CA MET A 53 -0.67 -13.45 5.42
C MET A 53 0.37 -14.53 5.18
N GLN A 54 0.58 -14.95 3.92
CA GLN A 54 1.64 -15.89 3.57
C GLN A 54 3.02 -15.29 3.86
N SER A 55 3.25 -14.03 3.51
CA SER A 55 4.53 -13.35 3.73
C SER A 55 4.87 -13.19 5.21
N ILE A 56 3.87 -12.89 6.05
CA ILE A 56 4.04 -12.78 7.51
C ILE A 56 4.18 -14.17 8.16
N LYS A 57 3.30 -15.13 7.83
CA LYS A 57 3.27 -16.46 8.48
C LYS A 57 4.47 -17.32 8.13
N SER A 58 5.02 -17.17 6.93
CA SER A 58 6.24 -17.88 6.52
C SER A 58 7.51 -17.26 7.10
N GLU A 59 7.39 -16.22 7.93
CA GLU A 59 8.50 -15.44 8.51
C GLU A 59 9.45 -14.85 7.46
N LYS A 60 9.03 -14.81 6.18
CA LYS A 60 9.80 -14.23 5.10
C LYS A 60 9.89 -12.72 5.21
N CYS A 61 8.80 -12.06 5.63
CA CYS A 61 8.75 -10.61 5.81
C CYS A 61 8.21 -10.23 7.19
N ASP A 62 9.11 -9.75 8.06
CA ASP A 62 8.75 -9.19 9.36
C ASP A 62 7.94 -7.88 9.18
N LEU A 63 6.96 -7.65 10.05
CA LEU A 63 6.14 -6.44 10.09
C LEU A 63 6.98 -5.16 10.09
N LYS A 64 8.15 -5.16 10.75
CA LYS A 64 9.04 -3.98 10.77
C LYS A 64 9.55 -3.56 9.38
N HIS A 65 9.55 -4.47 8.41
CA HIS A 65 10.00 -4.22 7.03
C HIS A 65 8.85 -3.80 6.10
N MET A 66 7.60 -3.92 6.54
CA MET A 66 6.44 -3.51 5.77
C MET A 66 6.41 -1.99 5.50
N SER A 67 7.09 -1.19 6.33
CA SER A 67 7.24 0.25 6.11
C SER A 67 8.02 0.54 4.82
N ALA A 68 9.08 -0.23 4.54
CA ALA A 68 9.85 -0.10 3.30
C ALA A 68 9.03 -0.51 2.07
N VAL A 69 8.21 -1.56 2.19
CA VAL A 69 7.30 -1.99 1.12
C VAL A 69 6.28 -0.90 0.81
N LEU A 70 5.62 -0.33 1.83
CA LEU A 70 4.65 0.75 1.64
C LEU A 70 5.30 2.03 1.10
N PHE A 71 6.50 2.37 1.58
CA PHE A 71 7.28 3.48 1.04
C PHE A 71 7.54 3.32 -0.46
N CYS A 72 7.94 2.13 -0.90
CA CYS A 72 8.13 1.85 -2.32
C CYS A 72 6.83 1.85 -3.11
N ALA A 73 5.74 1.31 -2.54
CA ALA A 73 4.43 1.29 -3.18
C ALA A 73 3.93 2.71 -3.47
N SER A 74 4.13 3.64 -2.51
CA SER A 74 3.57 4.98 -2.61
C SER A 74 4.21 5.87 -3.66
N GLN A 75 5.41 5.51 -4.16
CA GLN A 75 6.20 6.37 -5.07
C GLN A 75 6.34 7.81 -4.55
N ASN A 76 6.47 7.96 -3.22
CA ASN A 76 6.54 9.24 -2.53
C ASN A 76 5.31 10.15 -2.75
N GLN A 77 4.13 9.56 -2.99
CA GLN A 77 2.86 10.27 -3.15
C GLN A 77 2.01 10.22 -1.88
N ASP A 78 1.26 11.30 -1.63
CA ASP A 78 0.21 11.35 -0.62
C ASP A 78 -1.11 10.81 -1.18
N ASN A 79 -1.49 9.61 -0.75
CA ASN A 79 -2.68 8.91 -1.23
C ASN A 79 -3.84 8.96 -0.22
N ARG A 80 -3.77 9.81 0.81
CA ARG A 80 -4.77 9.84 1.90
C ARG A 80 -6.19 10.10 1.38
N LYS A 81 -6.36 10.96 0.37
CA LYS A 81 -7.69 11.21 -0.24
C LYS A 81 -8.33 9.96 -0.83
N CYS A 82 -7.54 9.11 -1.50
CA CYS A 82 -8.03 7.84 -2.03
C CYS A 82 -8.40 6.89 -0.88
N CYS A 83 -7.53 6.78 0.12
CA CYS A 83 -7.78 5.91 1.27
C CYS A 83 -9.01 6.34 2.09
N GLU A 84 -9.23 7.63 2.27
CA GLU A 84 -10.43 8.18 2.90
C GLU A 84 -11.68 7.84 2.08
N HIS A 85 -11.63 8.03 0.76
CA HIS A 85 -12.70 7.65 -0.16
C HIS A 85 -13.05 6.16 -0.08
N LEU A 86 -12.05 5.30 0.15
CA LEU A 86 -12.21 3.86 0.34
C LEU A 86 -12.33 3.43 1.81
N ASN A 87 -12.75 4.35 2.69
CA ASN A 87 -13.14 4.07 4.08
C ASN A 87 -12.02 3.54 5.01
N MET A 88 -10.74 3.82 4.72
CA MET A 88 -9.62 3.44 5.61
C MET A 88 -9.64 4.16 6.96
N ALA A 89 -10.44 5.21 7.11
CA ALA A 89 -10.66 5.94 8.34
C ALA A 89 -12.05 5.68 8.97
N ASP A 90 -12.80 4.66 8.49
CA ASP A 90 -14.14 4.37 9.03
C ASP A 90 -14.05 4.04 10.54
N PRO A 91 -14.81 4.74 11.40
CA PRO A 91 -14.86 4.46 12.83
C PRO A 91 -15.16 2.99 13.17
N LYS A 92 -15.87 2.26 12.31
CA LYS A 92 -16.17 0.82 12.47
C LYS A 92 -14.93 -0.06 12.47
N LEU A 93 -13.83 0.38 11.85
CA LEU A 93 -12.55 -0.33 11.90
C LEU A 93 -11.90 -0.26 13.29
N GLY A 94 -12.38 0.60 14.19
CA GLY A 94 -11.89 0.71 15.58
C GLY A 94 -10.49 1.31 15.71
N VAL A 95 -9.96 1.89 14.63
CA VAL A 95 -8.60 2.42 14.51
C VAL A 95 -8.56 3.93 14.20
N GLY A 96 -9.72 4.55 14.01
CA GLY A 96 -9.85 5.96 13.63
C GLY A 96 -9.01 6.28 12.38
N ASN A 97 -8.34 7.43 12.39
CA ASN A 97 -7.50 7.86 11.26
C ASN A 97 -6.13 7.17 11.21
N ARG A 98 -5.83 6.23 12.13
CA ARG A 98 -4.49 5.63 12.23
C ARG A 98 -4.05 4.98 10.91
N CYS A 99 -4.96 4.34 10.17
CA CYS A 99 -4.58 3.66 8.94
C CYS A 99 -4.20 4.59 7.79
N LEU A 100 -4.65 5.86 7.83
CA LEU A 100 -4.30 6.84 6.81
C LEU A 100 -2.79 7.12 6.73
N ARG A 101 -2.06 6.87 7.83
CA ARG A 101 -0.60 7.02 7.82
C ARG A 101 0.06 6.16 6.74
N PHE A 102 -0.49 4.96 6.47
CA PHE A 102 0.04 4.05 5.47
C PHE A 102 -0.23 4.49 4.03
N CYS A 103 -1.09 5.49 3.84
CA CYS A 103 -1.40 6.05 2.52
C CYS A 103 -0.42 7.16 2.12
N ASP A 104 0.31 7.73 3.08
CA ASP A 104 1.42 8.68 2.88
C ASP A 104 2.61 8.29 3.78
N PRO A 105 3.25 7.12 3.52
CA PRO A 105 4.28 6.60 4.40
C PRO A 105 5.53 7.49 4.50
N ALA A 106 5.83 8.24 3.43
CA ALA A 106 6.95 9.18 3.39
C ALA A 106 6.63 10.47 4.15
N GLY A 107 5.48 11.10 3.92
CA GLY A 107 5.06 12.31 4.62
C GLY A 107 4.83 12.10 6.11
N GLU A 108 4.40 10.90 6.51
CA GLU A 108 4.13 10.53 7.90
C GLU A 108 5.37 9.94 8.62
N GLY A 109 6.49 9.74 7.91
CA GLY A 109 7.75 9.28 8.49
C GLY A 109 7.67 7.90 9.14
N ILE A 110 6.93 6.96 8.53
CA ILE A 110 6.68 5.64 9.13
C ILE A 110 7.95 4.80 9.09
N SER A 111 8.56 4.62 10.25
CA SER A 111 9.72 3.74 10.43
C SER A 111 9.36 2.39 11.04
N THR A 112 8.24 2.30 11.78
CA THR A 112 7.86 1.09 12.50
C THR A 112 6.37 0.75 12.31
N ILE A 113 6.11 -0.54 12.22
CA ILE A 113 4.78 -1.13 12.11
C ILE A 113 4.66 -2.19 13.20
N SER A 114 3.63 -2.06 14.01
CA SER A 114 3.39 -2.87 15.21
C SER A 114 2.20 -3.81 15.02
N ARG A 115 1.97 -4.70 15.98
CA ARG A 115 0.79 -5.59 15.97
C ARG A 115 -0.54 -4.82 15.97
N ASN A 116 -0.56 -3.62 16.54
CA ASN A 116 -1.76 -2.77 16.57
C ASN A 116 -2.11 -2.18 15.20
N ASP A 117 -1.24 -2.33 14.21
CA ASP A 117 -1.42 -1.84 12.85
C ASP A 117 -1.92 -2.93 11.90
N VAL A 118 -2.00 -4.18 12.36
CA VAL A 118 -2.39 -5.33 11.53
C VAL A 118 -3.82 -5.13 10.96
N THR A 119 -4.72 -4.49 11.70
CA THR A 119 -6.05 -4.11 11.20
C THR A 119 -5.97 -3.24 9.94
N CYS A 120 -5.02 -2.31 9.89
CA CYS A 120 -4.81 -1.49 8.70
C CYS A 120 -4.23 -2.32 7.55
N LEU A 121 -3.25 -3.19 7.85
CA LEU A 121 -2.64 -4.05 6.85
C LEU A 121 -3.63 -5.07 6.27
N PHE A 122 -4.68 -5.49 6.99
CA PHE A 122 -5.72 -6.34 6.42
C PHE A 122 -6.47 -5.69 5.25
N ASN A 123 -6.41 -4.37 5.11
CA ASN A 123 -6.92 -3.62 3.96
C ASN A 123 -5.81 -3.40 2.92
N TRP A 124 -4.91 -4.39 2.75
CA TRP A 124 -3.77 -4.30 1.83
C TRP A 124 -4.18 -3.96 0.41
N ASN A 125 -5.30 -4.51 -0.05
CA ASN A 125 -5.87 -4.23 -1.37
C ASN A 125 -6.17 -2.74 -1.58
N VAL A 126 -6.71 -2.07 -0.55
CA VAL A 126 -7.02 -0.64 -0.59
C VAL A 126 -5.73 0.19 -0.65
N LEU A 127 -4.74 -0.17 0.17
CA LEU A 127 -3.42 0.47 0.13
C LEU A 127 -2.78 0.33 -1.26
N MET A 128 -2.77 -0.89 -1.82
CA MET A 128 -2.22 -1.14 -3.15
C MET A 128 -2.99 -0.39 -4.24
N TYR A 129 -4.32 -0.37 -4.19
CA TYR A 129 -5.14 0.38 -5.14
C TYR A 129 -4.82 1.87 -5.10
N CYS A 130 -4.81 2.46 -3.91
CA CYS A 130 -4.56 3.89 -3.75
C CYS A 130 -3.12 4.28 -4.09
N HIS A 131 -2.14 3.45 -3.76
CA HIS A 131 -0.76 3.68 -4.16
C HIS A 131 -0.55 3.57 -5.68
N HIS A 132 -1.20 2.61 -6.34
CA HIS A 132 -1.18 2.52 -7.81
C HIS A 132 -1.89 3.73 -8.44
N SER A 133 -3.02 4.14 -7.87
CA SER A 133 -3.75 5.34 -8.29
C SER A 133 -2.92 6.61 -8.22
N GLY A 134 -2.04 6.74 -7.23
CA GLY A 134 -1.24 7.94 -7.02
C GLY A 134 -0.10 8.12 -8.03
N ILE A 135 0.25 7.07 -8.78
CA ILE A 135 1.40 7.15 -9.70
C ILE A 135 1.04 8.06 -10.88
N PRO A 136 1.76 9.18 -11.09
CA PRO A 136 1.45 10.11 -12.17
C PRO A 136 1.75 9.51 -13.55
N GLN A 137 1.06 10.01 -14.57
CA GLN A 137 1.47 9.80 -15.95
C GLN A 137 2.73 10.62 -16.23
N GLU A 138 3.78 9.97 -16.74
CA GLU A 138 4.97 10.65 -17.31
C GLU A 138 4.64 11.35 -18.64
#